data_AF-A0A7C6SMA5-F1
#
_entry.id   AF-A0A7C6SMA5-F1
#
_cell.length_a   1.000
_cell.length_b   1.000
_cell.length_c   1.000
_cell.angle_alpha   90.00
_cell.angle_beta   90.00
_cell.angle_gamma   90.00
#
_symmetry.space_group_name_H-M   'P 1'
#
loop_
_entity.id
_entity.type
_entity.pdbx_description
1 polymer ?
#
loop_
_entity_poly.entity_id
_entity_poly.type
_entity_poly.pdbx_seq_one_letter_code
_entity_poly.pdbx_strand_id
1 'polypeptide(L)'
;MEYLENAFKFWGKYIFLIVPLFIMNSVIIFLGSPAIKEISNVLNEIAEITMDTGETANIDLYDVLVQITPNILSIVYVVLLALLLSAFILPATYGMIIKGYETAKTGLGSFFTSLKKYFTKFIPYLFTVLLFIVAVGIIYTIVLFIFPFIYSISWQLGLAVFAGIIIASIIILCHIFNVFNIWFIAMAWDDMKVFEGLIKAFKLVKSYFWSSIGITFAMGFLYVTIIALIGGVIENVFIVGATIKSFLLSACIYILMVFGFEIYRDRTNKKTQLRDYL
;
A
#
# COMPACT_ATOMS: atom_id res chain seq x y z
N MET A 1 17.41 -10.99 -4.97
CA MET A 1 17.97 -10.72 -3.63
C MET A 1 18.82 -9.45 -3.64
N GLU A 2 19.75 -9.32 -4.59
CA GLU A 2 20.61 -8.12 -4.73
C GLU A 2 19.84 -6.78 -4.73
N TYR A 3 18.76 -6.63 -5.50
CA TYR A 3 17.98 -5.38 -5.49
C TYR A 3 17.35 -5.05 -4.12
N LEU A 4 16.97 -6.06 -3.35
CA LEU A 4 16.42 -5.85 -2.01
C LEU A 4 17.52 -5.45 -1.03
N GLU A 5 18.68 -6.12 -1.10
CA GLU A 5 19.86 -5.77 -0.33
C GLU A 5 20.29 -4.33 -0.60
N ASN A 6 20.33 -3.93 -1.88
CA ASN A 6 20.62 -2.56 -2.29
C ASN A 6 19.60 -1.56 -1.76
N ALA A 7 18.31 -1.93 -1.73
CA ALA A 7 17.27 -1.10 -1.15
C ALA A 7 17.48 -0.88 0.36
N PHE A 8 17.88 -1.92 1.10
CA PHE A 8 18.24 -1.79 2.52
C PHE A 8 19.51 -0.95 2.72
N LYS A 9 20.56 -1.14 1.90
CA LYS A 9 21.78 -0.32 1.95
C LYS A 9 21.47 1.16 1.70
N PHE A 10 20.66 1.46 0.69
CA PHE A 10 20.23 2.82 0.39
C PHE A 10 19.40 3.41 1.53
N TRP A 11 18.46 2.66 2.10
CA TRP A 11 17.68 3.10 3.25
C TRP A 11 18.56 3.38 4.47
N GLY A 12 19.51 2.51 4.80
CA GLY A 12 20.45 2.72 5.91
C GLY A 12 21.27 4.00 5.74
N LYS A 13 21.70 4.31 4.52
CA LYS A 13 22.45 5.54 4.21
C LYS A 13 21.58 6.79 4.29
N TYR A 14 20.32 6.72 3.86
CA TYR A 14 19.42 7.86 3.75
C TYR A 14 18.18 7.71 4.66
N ILE A 15 18.39 7.29 5.91
CA ILE A 15 17.31 6.90 6.82
C ILE A 15 16.25 7.99 7.01
N PHE A 16 16.65 9.26 7.03
CA PHE A 16 15.74 10.39 7.22
C PHE A 16 14.78 10.64 6.05
N LEU A 17 15.02 10.08 4.86
CA LEU A 17 14.10 10.23 3.73
C LEU A 17 12.74 9.54 3.95
N ILE A 18 12.64 8.67 4.96
CA ILE A 18 11.38 8.05 5.38
C ILE A 18 10.42 9.05 6.05
N VAL A 19 10.92 10.15 6.61
CA VAL A 19 10.15 11.03 7.51
C VAL A 19 8.86 11.58 6.86
N PRO A 20 8.85 12.03 5.58
CA PRO A 20 7.61 12.44 4.95
C PRO A 20 6.58 11.33 4.86
N LEU A 21 6.99 10.10 4.50
CA LEU A 21 6.09 8.94 4.49
C LEU A 21 5.60 8.61 5.90
N PHE A 22 6.46 8.76 6.91
CA PHE A 22 6.09 8.58 8.31
C PHE A 22 5.02 9.55 8.78
N ILE A 23 5.12 10.83 8.41
CA ILE A 23 4.09 11.83 8.73
C ILE A 23 2.76 11.44 8.06
N MET A 24 2.80 11.10 6.77
CA MET A 24 1.62 10.65 6.03
C MET A 24 0.93 9.47 6.70
N ASN A 25 1.69 8.40 6.95
CA ASN A 25 1.15 7.16 7.52
C ASN A 25 0.71 7.34 8.97
N SER A 26 1.36 8.23 9.72
CA SER A 26 0.92 8.61 11.06
C SER A 26 -0.47 9.23 11.00
N VAL A 27 -0.69 10.25 10.18
CA VAL A 27 -2.02 10.86 10.05
C VAL A 27 -3.09 9.82 9.68
N ILE A 28 -2.77 8.92 8.75
CA ILE A 28 -3.69 7.86 8.31
C ILE A 28 -4.02 6.89 9.46
N ILE A 29 -3.00 6.39 10.16
CA ILE A 29 -3.19 5.38 11.22
C ILE A 29 -3.85 6.00 12.45
N PHE A 30 -3.43 7.20 12.88
CA PHE A 30 -4.01 7.87 14.05
C PHE A 30 -5.49 8.21 13.87
N LEU A 31 -5.88 8.65 12.67
CA LEU A 31 -7.27 9.01 12.40
C LEU A 31 -8.13 7.82 11.94
N GLY A 32 -7.54 6.84 11.25
CA GLY A 32 -8.26 5.69 10.69
C GLY A 32 -8.45 4.52 11.66
N SER A 33 -7.51 4.30 12.58
CA SER A 33 -7.57 3.12 13.49
C SER A 33 -8.81 3.07 14.37
N PRO A 34 -9.29 4.19 14.97
CA PRO A 34 -10.51 4.16 15.79
C PRO A 34 -11.73 3.68 15.01
N ALA A 35 -11.97 4.25 13.82
CA ALA A 35 -13.12 3.89 12.99
C ALA A 35 -13.06 2.41 12.53
N ILE A 36 -11.87 1.92 12.17
CA ILE A 36 -11.68 0.50 11.81
C ILE A 36 -11.95 -0.41 13.01
N LYS A 37 -11.50 -0.02 14.21
CA LYS A 37 -11.72 -0.80 15.44
C LYS A 37 -13.21 -0.87 15.79
N GLU A 38 -13.94 0.22 15.68
CA GLU A 38 -15.38 0.23 15.93
C GLU A 38 -16.14 -0.64 14.93
N ILE A 39 -15.81 -0.56 13.63
CA ILE A 39 -16.40 -1.47 12.62
C ILE A 39 -16.09 -2.93 12.96
N SER A 40 -14.84 -3.22 13.33
CA SER A 40 -14.46 -4.58 13.73
C SER A 40 -15.24 -5.06 14.95
N ASN A 41 -15.49 -4.19 15.94
CA ASN A 41 -16.26 -4.55 17.13
C ASN A 41 -17.71 -4.88 16.76
N VAL A 42 -18.38 -4.04 15.97
CA VAL A 42 -19.75 -4.30 15.50
C VAL A 42 -19.82 -5.62 14.70
N LEU A 43 -18.85 -5.88 13.83
CA LEU A 43 -18.80 -7.14 13.08
C LEU A 43 -18.56 -8.36 13.97
N ASN A 44 -17.72 -8.23 15.01
CA ASN A 44 -17.47 -9.30 15.97
C ASN A 44 -18.71 -9.58 16.83
N GLU A 45 -19.42 -8.54 17.29
CA GLU A 45 -20.68 -8.68 18.03
C GLU A 45 -21.72 -9.44 17.20
N ILE A 46 -21.84 -9.14 15.90
CA ILE A 46 -22.73 -9.87 14.98
C ILE A 46 -22.30 -11.34 14.84
N ALA A 47 -21.00 -11.60 14.72
CA ALA A 47 -20.47 -12.95 14.62
C ALA A 47 -20.76 -13.75 15.91
N GLU A 48 -20.61 -13.14 17.08
CA GLU A 48 -20.89 -13.76 18.39
C GLU A 48 -22.38 -14.09 18.56
N ILE A 49 -23.28 -13.17 18.19
CA ILE A 49 -24.75 -13.39 18.22
C ILE A 49 -25.14 -14.61 17.36
N THR A 50 -24.49 -14.78 16.21
CA THR A 50 -24.74 -15.89 15.27
C THR A 50 -24.20 -17.22 15.81
N MET A 51 -23.17 -17.20 16.66
CA MET A 51 -22.57 -18.41 17.23
C MET A 51 -23.27 -18.92 18.50
N ASP A 52 -23.83 -18.02 19.31
CA ASP A 52 -24.37 -18.38 20.64
C ASP A 52 -25.85 -18.81 20.62
N THR A 53 -26.62 -18.37 19.61
CA THR A 53 -28.07 -18.58 19.59
C THR A 53 -28.54 -19.82 18.82
N GLY A 54 -27.72 -20.38 17.93
CA GLY A 54 -28.08 -21.55 17.09
C GLY A 54 -29.24 -21.32 16.10
N GLU A 55 -29.99 -20.24 16.27
CA GLU A 55 -30.94 -19.70 15.31
C GLU A 55 -30.19 -18.81 14.32
N THR A 56 -30.57 -18.87 13.05
CA THR A 56 -30.26 -17.79 12.12
C THR A 56 -30.96 -16.54 12.61
N ALA A 57 -30.33 -15.81 13.52
CA ALA A 57 -30.80 -14.49 13.92
C ALA A 57 -31.04 -13.72 12.63
N ASN A 58 -32.26 -13.24 12.45
CA ASN A 58 -32.62 -12.44 11.30
C ASN A 58 -31.92 -11.09 11.47
N ILE A 59 -30.62 -11.05 11.13
CA ILE A 59 -29.78 -9.88 11.28
C ILE A 59 -30.43 -8.78 10.44
N ASP A 60 -30.96 -7.76 11.11
CA ASP A 60 -31.44 -6.59 10.40
C ASP A 60 -30.22 -5.83 9.85
N LEU A 61 -29.96 -6.06 8.56
CA LEU A 61 -28.91 -5.39 7.80
C LEU A 61 -29.06 -3.87 7.88
N TYR A 62 -30.27 -3.34 8.05
CA TYR A 62 -30.48 -1.91 8.22
C TYR A 62 -29.86 -1.39 9.52
N ASP A 63 -30.13 -2.06 10.65
CA ASP A 63 -29.57 -1.67 11.95
C ASP A 63 -28.05 -1.75 11.98
N VAL A 64 -27.48 -2.80 11.38
CA VAL A 64 -26.02 -2.96 11.23
C VAL A 64 -25.43 -1.82 10.38
N LEU A 65 -26.06 -1.49 9.25
CA LEU A 65 -25.60 -0.40 8.40
C LEU A 65 -25.69 0.95 9.10
N VAL A 66 -26.76 1.21 9.86
CA VAL A 66 -26.92 2.45 10.63
C VAL A 66 -25.84 2.59 11.69
N GLN A 67 -25.47 1.50 12.39
CA GLN A 67 -24.39 1.50 13.38
C GLN A 67 -23.00 1.75 12.77
N ILE A 68 -22.74 1.22 11.57
CA ILE A 68 -21.45 1.36 10.89
C ILE A 68 -21.32 2.67 10.10
N THR A 69 -22.43 3.29 9.69
CA THR A 69 -22.46 4.48 8.83
C THR A 69 -21.59 5.65 9.34
N PRO A 70 -21.64 6.06 10.62
CA PRO A 70 -20.77 7.12 11.14
C PRO A 70 -19.27 6.82 10.96
N ASN A 71 -18.90 5.55 11.07
CA ASN A 71 -17.52 5.10 10.88
C ASN A 71 -17.12 5.07 9.41
N ILE A 72 -18.05 4.77 8.49
CA ILE A 72 -17.81 4.89 7.05
C ILE A 72 -17.47 6.34 6.68
N LEU A 73 -18.25 7.32 7.17
CA LEU A 73 -17.98 8.74 6.90
C LEU A 73 -16.60 9.17 7.43
N SER A 74 -16.23 8.71 8.62
CA SER A 74 -14.90 8.94 9.19
C SER A 74 -13.80 8.33 8.33
N ILE A 75 -13.97 7.12 7.82
CA ILE A 75 -13.02 6.48 6.90
C ILE A 75 -12.90 7.26 5.60
N VAL A 76 -14.01 7.72 5.02
CA VAL A 76 -14.00 8.55 3.80
C VAL A 76 -13.17 9.82 4.03
N TYR A 77 -13.34 10.49 5.17
CA TYR A 77 -12.53 11.66 5.52
C TYR A 77 -11.03 11.32 5.60
N VAL A 78 -10.67 10.21 6.25
CA VAL A 78 -9.28 9.75 6.35
C VAL A 78 -8.71 9.43 4.97
N VAL A 79 -9.48 8.79 4.09
CA VAL A 79 -9.07 8.48 2.71
C VAL A 79 -8.82 9.76 1.90
N LEU A 80 -9.71 10.76 2.00
CA LEU A 80 -9.53 12.04 1.32
C LEU A 80 -8.28 12.77 1.82
N LEU A 81 -8.04 12.75 3.13
CA LEU A 81 -6.84 13.34 3.73
C LEU A 81 -5.57 12.58 3.31
N ALA A 82 -5.61 11.24 3.29
CA ALA A 82 -4.53 10.40 2.80
C ALA A 82 -4.18 10.74 1.34
N LEU A 83 -5.20 10.89 0.50
CA LEU A 83 -5.07 11.26 -0.90
C LEU A 83 -4.42 12.64 -1.04
N LEU A 84 -4.90 13.64 -0.29
CA LEU A 84 -4.32 14.97 -0.28
C LEU A 84 -2.84 14.94 0.13
N LEU A 85 -2.51 14.28 1.24
CA LEU A 85 -1.13 14.17 1.71
C LEU A 85 -0.24 13.42 0.72
N SER A 86 -0.75 12.34 0.12
CA SER A 86 -0.02 11.53 -0.87
C SER A 86 0.35 12.34 -2.12
N ALA A 87 -0.49 13.31 -2.51
CA ALA A 87 -0.25 14.18 -3.66
C ALA A 87 1.00 15.07 -3.49
N PHE A 88 1.41 15.36 -2.25
CA PHE A 88 2.62 16.11 -1.95
C PHE A 88 3.77 15.19 -1.55
N ILE A 89 3.51 14.20 -0.70
CA ILE A 89 4.55 13.41 -0.07
C ILE A 89 5.15 12.40 -1.04
N LEU A 90 4.34 11.71 -1.85
CA LEU A 90 4.85 10.71 -2.79
C LEU A 90 5.79 11.32 -3.84
N PRO A 91 5.42 12.34 -4.63
CA PRO A 91 6.33 12.89 -5.64
C PRO A 91 7.61 13.46 -5.04
N ALA A 92 7.52 14.05 -3.85
CA ALA A 92 8.70 14.52 -3.14
C ALA A 92 9.62 13.35 -2.74
N THR A 93 9.09 12.28 -2.16
CA THR A 93 9.87 11.10 -1.76
C THR A 93 10.55 10.43 -2.96
N TYR A 94 9.81 10.18 -4.05
CA TYR A 94 10.41 9.67 -5.29
C TYR A 94 11.54 10.58 -5.80
N GLY A 95 11.32 11.90 -5.78
CA GLY A 95 12.35 12.84 -6.22
C GLY A 95 13.59 12.90 -5.33
N MET A 96 13.43 12.75 -4.02
CA MET A 96 14.56 12.65 -3.08
C MET A 96 15.36 11.36 -3.31
N ILE A 97 14.69 10.25 -3.64
CA ILE A 97 15.35 8.99 -4.01
C ILE A 97 16.12 9.15 -5.32
N ILE A 98 15.51 9.72 -6.37
CA ILE A 98 16.17 10.02 -7.65
C ILE A 98 17.42 10.87 -7.40
N LYS A 99 17.29 11.94 -6.61
CA LYS A 99 18.44 12.79 -6.27
C LYS A 99 19.54 12.01 -5.54
N GLY A 100 19.16 11.08 -4.66
CA GLY A 100 20.10 10.15 -4.03
C GLY A 100 20.91 9.36 -5.06
N TYR A 101 20.26 8.77 -6.06
CA TYR A 101 20.93 8.03 -7.12
C TYR A 101 21.76 8.90 -8.08
N GLU A 102 21.30 10.11 -8.38
CA GLU A 102 21.94 11.00 -9.35
C GLU A 102 23.16 11.73 -8.77
N THR A 103 23.10 12.16 -7.49
CA THR A 103 24.12 13.05 -6.91
C THR A 103 24.82 12.49 -5.68
N ALA A 104 24.40 11.32 -5.17
CA ALA A 104 24.81 10.75 -3.88
C ALA A 104 24.62 11.69 -2.66
N LYS A 105 24.01 12.87 -2.84
CA LYS A 105 23.79 13.90 -1.83
C LYS A 105 22.31 14.27 -1.80
N THR A 106 21.58 13.59 -0.92
CA THR A 106 20.15 13.81 -0.69
C THR A 106 19.85 13.83 0.81
N GLY A 107 18.74 14.47 1.17
CA GLY A 107 18.31 14.67 2.55
C GLY A 107 17.00 15.45 2.60
N LEU A 108 16.48 15.70 3.80
CA LEU A 108 15.18 16.35 3.99
C LEU A 108 15.08 17.75 3.37
N GLY A 109 16.17 18.52 3.34
CA GLY A 109 16.21 19.82 2.67
C GLY A 109 15.93 19.75 1.16
N SER A 110 16.01 18.58 0.54
CA SER A 110 15.65 18.36 -0.86
C SER A 110 14.17 18.09 -1.10
N PHE A 111 13.34 18.03 -0.04
CA PHE A 111 11.91 17.74 -0.14
C PHE A 111 11.19 18.72 -1.09
N PHE A 112 11.26 20.03 -0.81
CA PHE A 112 10.52 21.02 -1.60
C PHE A 112 11.04 21.14 -3.04
N THR A 113 12.35 20.98 -3.25
CA THR A 113 12.92 21.00 -4.61
C THR A 113 12.48 19.78 -5.42
N SER A 114 12.42 18.61 -4.78
CA SER A 114 11.91 17.37 -5.37
C SER A 114 10.41 17.46 -5.67
N LEU A 115 9.63 17.96 -4.71
CA LEU A 115 8.20 18.20 -4.87
C LEU A 115 7.94 19.09 -6.08
N LYS A 116 8.57 20.28 -6.14
CA LYS A 116 8.37 21.22 -7.25
C LYS A 116 8.69 20.61 -8.61
N LYS A 117 9.73 19.77 -8.71
CA LYS A 117 10.15 19.12 -9.96
C LYS A 117 9.14 18.05 -10.43
N TYR A 118 8.61 17.24 -9.52
CA TYR A 118 7.83 16.05 -9.88
C TYR A 118 6.32 16.18 -9.64
N PHE A 119 5.85 17.22 -8.95
CA PHE A 119 4.44 17.43 -8.62
C PHE A 119 3.55 17.43 -9.86
N THR A 120 3.92 18.19 -10.90
CA THR A 120 3.11 18.31 -12.13
C THR A 120 2.94 16.99 -12.88
N LYS A 121 3.94 16.11 -12.82
CA LYS A 121 3.87 14.75 -13.39
C LYS A 121 3.06 13.79 -12.53
N PHE A 122 3.06 14.02 -11.22
CA PHE A 122 2.32 13.20 -10.28
C PHE A 122 0.82 13.40 -10.41
N ILE A 123 0.34 14.61 -10.74
CA ILE A 123 -1.09 14.87 -10.92
C ILE A 123 -1.77 13.92 -11.94
N PRO A 124 -1.34 13.83 -13.20
CA PRO A 124 -1.99 12.93 -14.15
C PRO A 124 -1.75 11.45 -13.83
N TYR A 125 -0.61 11.11 -13.22
CA TYR A 125 -0.39 9.76 -12.67
C TYR A 125 -1.43 9.41 -11.60
N LEU A 126 -1.65 10.29 -10.62
CA LEU A 126 -2.58 10.10 -9.51
C LEU A 126 -4.01 9.89 -10.03
N PHE A 127 -4.49 10.75 -10.95
CA PHE A 127 -5.82 10.58 -11.54
C PHE A 127 -5.98 9.23 -12.26
N THR A 128 -4.94 8.79 -12.98
CA THR A 128 -5.00 7.51 -13.70
C THR A 128 -4.97 6.32 -12.72
N VAL A 129 -4.19 6.42 -11.64
CA VAL A 129 -4.19 5.43 -10.55
C VAL A 129 -5.56 5.35 -9.88
N LEU A 130 -6.20 6.48 -9.60
CA LEU A 130 -7.55 6.51 -9.01
C LEU A 130 -8.58 5.83 -9.91
N LEU A 131 -8.57 6.13 -11.22
CA LEU A 131 -9.43 5.47 -12.19
C LEU A 131 -9.19 3.95 -12.21
N PHE A 132 -7.94 3.52 -12.14
CA PHE A 132 -7.59 2.10 -12.11
C PHE A 132 -8.08 1.42 -10.83
N ILE A 133 -7.92 2.06 -9.66
CA ILE A 133 -8.40 1.54 -8.38
C ILE A 133 -9.93 1.41 -8.38
N VAL A 134 -10.66 2.40 -8.92
CA VAL A 134 -12.12 2.32 -9.06
C VAL A 134 -12.53 1.16 -9.98
N ALA A 135 -11.87 0.99 -11.12
CA ALA A 135 -12.14 -0.13 -12.03
C ALA A 135 -11.90 -1.50 -11.38
N VAL A 136 -10.77 -1.65 -10.68
CA VAL A 136 -10.47 -2.87 -9.91
C VAL A 136 -11.50 -3.10 -8.80
N GLY A 137 -11.89 -2.04 -8.08
CA GLY A 137 -12.92 -2.10 -7.04
C GLY A 137 -14.26 -2.62 -7.57
N ILE A 138 -14.72 -2.13 -8.71
CA ILE A 138 -15.96 -2.61 -9.36
C ILE A 138 -15.87 -4.10 -9.68
N ILE A 139 -14.73 -4.57 -10.22
CA ILE A 139 -14.53 -6.00 -10.51
C ILE A 139 -14.60 -6.83 -9.23
N TYR A 140 -13.94 -6.40 -8.16
CA TYR A 140 -14.00 -7.07 -6.86
C TYR A 140 -15.42 -7.13 -6.29
N THR A 141 -16.16 -6.03 -6.37
CA THR A 141 -17.57 -5.99 -5.94
C THR A 141 -18.40 -7.02 -6.70
N ILE A 142 -18.24 -7.13 -8.03
CA ILE A 142 -18.94 -8.14 -8.84
C ILE A 142 -18.58 -9.56 -8.39
N VAL A 143 -17.29 -9.84 -8.15
CA VAL A 143 -16.83 -11.16 -7.66
C VAL A 143 -17.46 -11.50 -6.31
N LEU A 144 -17.54 -10.53 -5.39
CA LEU A 144 -18.18 -10.72 -4.08
C LEU A 144 -19.69 -11.00 -4.20
N PHE A 145 -20.38 -10.39 -5.17
CA PHE A 145 -21.81 -10.67 -5.41
C PHE A 145 -22.08 -12.08 -5.91
N ILE A 146 -21.13 -12.71 -6.62
CA ILE A 146 -21.27 -14.08 -7.12
C ILE A 146 -21.08 -15.10 -5.98
N PHE A 147 -20.32 -14.74 -4.94
CA PHE A 147 -19.89 -15.66 -3.90
C PHE A 147 -21.04 -16.35 -3.12
N PRO A 148 -22.12 -15.65 -2.68
CA PRO A 148 -23.24 -16.28 -1.98
C PRO A 148 -23.93 -17.38 -2.80
N PHE A 149 -23.97 -17.24 -4.13
CA PHE A 149 -24.56 -18.25 -5.02
C PHE A 149 -23.71 -19.51 -5.11
N ILE A 150 -22.37 -19.38 -5.03
CA ILE A 150 -21.49 -20.55 -5.01
C ILE A 150 -21.62 -21.26 -3.66
N TYR A 151 -21.67 -20.49 -2.58
CA TYR A 151 -21.81 -21.04 -1.23
C TYR A 151 -23.14 -21.78 -1.03
N SER A 152 -24.23 -21.30 -1.64
CA SER A 152 -25.54 -21.96 -1.56
C SER A 152 -25.62 -23.29 -2.30
N ILE A 153 -24.76 -23.53 -3.31
CA ILE A 153 -24.68 -24.81 -4.02
C ILE A 153 -23.94 -25.85 -3.16
N SER A 154 -22.78 -25.48 -2.61
CA SER A 154 -21.99 -26.34 -1.71
C SER A 154 -21.07 -25.48 -0.84
N TRP A 155 -21.16 -25.65 0.48
CA TRP A 155 -20.34 -24.90 1.42
C TRP A 155 -18.84 -25.24 1.28
N GLN A 156 -18.48 -26.50 0.97
CA GLN A 156 -17.09 -26.90 0.74
C GLN A 156 -16.51 -26.25 -0.52
N LEU A 157 -17.29 -26.23 -1.61
CA LEU A 157 -16.91 -25.56 -2.84
C LEU A 157 -16.78 -24.04 -2.60
N GLY A 158 -17.72 -23.46 -1.87
CA GLY A 158 -17.68 -22.06 -1.45
C GLY A 158 -16.38 -21.72 -0.71
N LEU A 159 -16.00 -22.50 0.29
CA LEU A 159 -14.74 -22.28 1.02
C LEU A 159 -13.49 -22.42 0.14
N ALA A 160 -13.44 -23.43 -0.73
CA ALA A 160 -12.31 -23.63 -1.65
C ALA A 160 -12.15 -22.45 -2.62
N VAL A 161 -13.26 -21.98 -3.20
CA VAL A 161 -13.29 -20.80 -4.08
C VAL A 161 -12.90 -19.54 -3.31
N PHE A 162 -13.38 -19.37 -2.08
CA PHE A 162 -13.04 -18.23 -1.22
C PHE A 162 -11.54 -18.14 -0.96
N ALA A 163 -10.93 -19.26 -0.54
CA ALA A 163 -9.49 -19.34 -0.31
C ALA A 163 -8.70 -19.02 -1.59
N GLY A 164 -9.15 -19.53 -2.74
CA GLY A 164 -8.57 -19.22 -4.05
C GLY A 164 -8.64 -17.73 -4.39
N ILE A 165 -9.79 -17.09 -4.14
CA ILE A 165 -9.98 -15.64 -4.35
C ILE A 165 -9.03 -14.85 -3.46
N ILE A 166 -8.90 -15.19 -2.17
CA ILE A 166 -7.97 -14.48 -1.26
C ILE A 166 -6.54 -14.55 -1.77
N ILE A 167 -6.06 -15.75 -2.15
CA ILE A 167 -4.70 -15.94 -2.66
C ILE A 167 -4.50 -15.14 -3.95
N ALA A 168 -5.44 -15.24 -4.90
CA ALA A 168 -5.38 -14.47 -6.14
C ALA A 168 -5.38 -12.96 -5.87
N SER A 169 -6.15 -12.51 -4.89
CA SER A 169 -6.24 -11.09 -4.50
C SER A 169 -4.91 -10.56 -3.99
N ILE A 170 -4.24 -11.31 -3.12
CA ILE A 170 -2.92 -10.96 -2.59
C ILE A 170 -1.90 -10.84 -3.73
N ILE A 171 -1.90 -11.80 -4.67
CA ILE A 171 -1.00 -11.79 -5.83
C ILE A 171 -1.26 -10.56 -6.71
N ILE A 172 -2.53 -10.28 -7.03
CA ILE A 172 -2.93 -9.13 -7.86
C ILE A 172 -2.56 -7.81 -7.18
N LEU A 173 -2.82 -7.66 -5.88
CA LEU A 173 -2.47 -6.45 -5.12
C LEU A 173 -0.95 -6.22 -5.09
N CYS A 174 -0.16 -7.26 -4.84
CA CYS A 174 1.30 -7.17 -4.89
C CYS A 174 1.78 -6.78 -6.30
N HIS A 175 1.17 -7.34 -7.35
CA HIS A 175 1.50 -7.01 -8.72
C HIS A 175 1.19 -5.55 -9.05
N ILE A 176 -0.03 -5.09 -8.76
CA ILE A 176 -0.48 -3.71 -9.00
C ILE A 176 0.40 -2.72 -8.24
N PHE A 177 0.71 -2.99 -6.98
CA PHE A 177 1.59 -2.14 -6.18
C PHE A 177 2.96 -1.93 -6.86
N ASN A 178 3.58 -3.02 -7.34
CA ASN A 178 4.86 -2.95 -8.03
C ASN A 178 4.77 -2.21 -9.37
N VAL A 179 3.68 -2.43 -10.12
CA VAL A 179 3.42 -1.69 -11.37
C VAL A 179 3.30 -0.19 -11.09
N PHE A 180 2.51 0.21 -10.10
CA PHE A 180 2.34 1.62 -9.72
C PHE A 180 3.64 2.27 -9.28
N ASN A 181 4.42 1.56 -8.46
CA ASN A 181 5.73 2.03 -8.01
C ASN A 181 6.67 2.30 -9.20
N ILE A 182 6.88 1.30 -10.06
CA ILE A 182 7.76 1.43 -11.23
C ILE A 182 7.22 2.41 -12.27
N TRP A 183 5.90 2.52 -12.40
CA TRP A 183 5.26 3.46 -13.32
C TRP A 183 5.62 4.90 -13.00
N PHE A 184 5.51 5.30 -11.73
CA PHE A 184 5.91 6.65 -11.36
C PHE A 184 7.42 6.85 -11.48
N ILE A 185 8.24 5.84 -11.18
CA ILE A 185 9.70 5.90 -11.40
C ILE A 185 10.02 6.19 -12.87
N ALA A 186 9.37 5.50 -13.81
CA ALA A 186 9.56 5.73 -15.25
C ALA A 186 9.19 7.16 -15.66
N MET A 187 8.07 7.68 -15.17
CA MET A 187 7.64 9.06 -15.46
C MET A 187 8.57 10.10 -14.83
N ALA A 188 9.03 9.85 -13.61
CA ALA A 188 9.85 10.78 -12.85
C ALA A 188 11.30 10.81 -13.37
N TRP A 189 11.91 9.64 -13.60
CA TRP A 189 13.34 9.54 -13.93
C TRP A 189 13.66 9.60 -15.43
N ASP A 190 12.72 9.22 -16.29
CA ASP A 190 12.89 9.23 -17.76
C ASP A 190 11.98 10.22 -18.49
N ASP A 191 11.30 11.11 -17.75
CA ASP A 191 10.39 12.09 -18.33
C ASP A 191 9.29 11.49 -19.22
N MET A 192 8.96 10.20 -19.03
CA MET A 192 7.96 9.50 -19.85
C MET A 192 6.55 10.06 -19.62
N LYS A 193 5.71 10.00 -20.67
CA LYS A 193 4.27 10.28 -20.54
C LYS A 193 3.59 9.19 -19.71
N VAL A 194 2.41 9.52 -19.19
CA VAL A 194 1.61 8.65 -18.31
C VAL A 194 1.44 7.24 -18.87
N PHE A 195 0.89 7.09 -20.09
CA PHE A 195 0.66 5.76 -20.68
C PHE A 195 1.94 5.04 -21.10
N GLU A 196 2.95 5.77 -21.56
CA GLU A 196 4.25 5.20 -21.91
C GLU A 196 4.93 4.60 -20.68
N GLY A 197 4.91 5.34 -19.55
CA GLY A 197 5.40 4.87 -18.26
C GLY A 197 4.64 3.65 -17.76
N LEU A 198 3.30 3.61 -17.95
CA LEU A 198 2.47 2.46 -17.53
C LEU A 198 2.86 1.19 -18.29
N ILE A 199 2.95 1.29 -19.62
CA ILE A 199 3.33 0.16 -20.49
C ILE A 199 4.75 -0.31 -20.13
N LYS A 200 5.67 0.62 -19.88
CA LYS A 200 7.04 0.29 -19.46
C LYS A 200 7.05 -0.44 -18.12
N ALA A 201 6.27 0.03 -17.14
CA ALA A 201 6.17 -0.59 -15.83
C ALA A 201 5.62 -2.02 -15.91
N PHE A 202 4.54 -2.24 -16.67
CA PHE A 202 4.02 -3.59 -16.90
C PHE A 202 5.05 -4.53 -17.52
N LYS A 203 5.77 -4.06 -18.56
CA LYS A 203 6.83 -4.86 -19.21
C LYS A 203 7.95 -5.24 -18.23
N LEU A 204 8.35 -4.30 -17.36
CA LEU A 204 9.40 -4.53 -16.36
C LEU A 204 8.94 -5.45 -15.23
N VAL A 205 7.76 -5.23 -14.66
CA VAL A 205 7.24 -6.08 -13.59
C VAL A 205 6.98 -7.49 -14.10
N LYS A 206 6.53 -7.66 -15.35
CA LYS A 206 6.31 -8.97 -15.96
C LYS A 206 7.58 -9.84 -16.00
N SER A 207 8.75 -9.25 -16.25
CA SER A 207 10.00 -10.02 -16.30
C SER A 207 10.51 -10.46 -14.92
N TYR A 208 10.03 -9.82 -13.84
CA TYR A 208 10.33 -10.16 -12.44
C TYR A 208 9.12 -10.57 -11.63
N PHE A 209 8.07 -11.06 -12.30
CA PHE A 209 6.75 -11.21 -11.69
C PHE A 209 6.80 -11.90 -10.32
N TRP A 210 7.36 -13.10 -10.26
CA TRP A 210 7.43 -13.89 -9.03
C TRP A 210 8.32 -13.28 -7.96
N SER A 211 9.50 -12.77 -8.32
CA SER A 211 10.41 -12.15 -7.36
C SER A 211 9.85 -10.85 -6.78
N SER A 212 9.22 -10.03 -7.63
CA SER A 212 8.59 -8.78 -7.24
C SER A 212 7.41 -9.02 -6.30
N ILE A 213 6.55 -9.99 -6.64
CA ILE A 213 5.43 -10.39 -5.77
C ILE A 213 5.93 -10.95 -4.46
N GLY A 214 6.91 -11.87 -4.49
CA GLY A 214 7.46 -12.49 -3.29
C GLY A 214 8.05 -11.47 -2.32
N ILE A 215 8.76 -10.45 -2.82
CA ILE A 215 9.35 -9.40 -1.99
C ILE A 215 8.27 -8.48 -1.41
N THR A 216 7.31 -8.02 -2.22
CA THR A 216 6.19 -7.20 -1.72
C THR A 216 5.35 -7.95 -0.68
N PHE A 217 5.06 -9.22 -0.94
CA PHE A 217 4.38 -10.10 0.00
C PHE A 217 5.19 -10.26 1.29
N ALA A 218 6.48 -10.57 1.20
CA ALA A 218 7.34 -10.75 2.37
C ALA A 218 7.42 -9.49 3.23
N MET A 219 7.51 -8.30 2.61
CA MET A 219 7.49 -7.03 3.34
C MET A 219 6.13 -6.76 4.01
N GLY A 220 5.03 -7.06 3.33
CA GLY A 220 3.69 -6.97 3.93
C GLY A 220 3.49 -7.97 5.08
N PHE A 221 3.96 -9.20 4.90
CA PHE A 221 3.91 -10.25 5.92
C PHE A 221 4.75 -9.88 7.15
N LEU A 222 5.95 -9.34 6.94
CA LEU A 222 6.81 -8.83 8.01
C LEU A 222 6.13 -7.70 8.79
N TYR A 223 5.49 -6.76 8.09
CA TYR A 223 4.71 -5.69 8.71
C TYR A 223 3.62 -6.24 9.63
N VAL A 224 2.77 -7.13 9.12
CA VAL A 224 1.66 -7.73 9.89
C VAL A 224 2.18 -8.54 11.07
N THR A 225 3.23 -9.35 10.87
CA THR A 225 3.80 -10.21 11.92
C THR A 225 4.37 -9.39 13.07
N ILE A 226 5.14 -8.34 12.79
CA ILE A 226 5.70 -7.48 13.83
C ILE A 226 4.57 -6.77 14.59
N ILE A 227 3.54 -6.29 13.90
CA ILE A 227 2.40 -5.66 14.56
C ILE A 227 1.64 -6.65 15.43
N ALA A 228 1.42 -7.88 14.97
CA ALA A 228 0.75 -8.92 15.75
C ALA A 228 1.55 -9.27 17.02
N LEU A 229 2.89 -9.38 16.91
CA LEU A 229 3.77 -9.65 18.06
C LEU A 229 3.78 -8.50 19.07
N ILE A 230 3.70 -7.25 18.59
CA ILE A 230 3.71 -6.05 19.43
C ILE A 230 2.32 -5.73 20.00
N GLY A 231 1.26 -6.16 19.32
CA GLY A 231 -0.14 -5.82 19.59
C GLY A 231 -0.57 -6.15 21.00
N GLY A 232 -0.20 -7.32 21.52
CA GLY A 232 -0.60 -7.75 22.87
C GLY A 232 -0.05 -6.91 24.03
N VAL A 233 1.05 -6.16 23.83
CA VAL A 233 1.71 -5.38 24.91
C VAL A 233 1.52 -3.88 24.72
N ILE A 234 1.45 -3.39 23.48
CA ILE A 234 1.50 -1.96 23.17
C ILE A 234 0.12 -1.37 22.84
N GLU A 235 -0.90 -2.19 22.55
CA GLU A 235 -2.25 -1.68 22.20
C GLU A 235 -2.97 -0.98 23.36
N ASN A 236 -2.50 -1.16 24.59
CA ASN A 236 -2.99 -0.42 25.75
C ASN A 236 -2.62 1.07 25.72
N VAL A 237 -1.59 1.46 24.95
CA VAL A 237 -1.21 2.87 24.76
C VAL A 237 -1.35 3.24 23.29
N PHE A 238 -2.53 3.74 22.94
CA PHE A 238 -2.92 4.08 21.56
C PHE A 238 -1.84 4.86 20.80
N ILE A 239 -1.25 5.89 21.43
CA ILE A 239 -0.26 6.77 20.80
C ILE A 239 1.03 6.00 20.44
N VAL A 240 1.53 5.17 21.34
CA VAL A 240 2.76 4.38 21.11
C VAL A 240 2.51 3.33 20.03
N GLY A 241 1.37 2.64 20.11
CA GLY A 241 0.95 1.66 19.11
C GLY A 241 0.84 2.26 17.71
N ALA A 242 0.12 3.37 17.57
CA ALA A 242 -0.05 4.07 16.29
C ALA A 242 1.30 4.57 15.72
N THR A 243 2.18 5.09 16.57
CA THR A 243 3.52 5.56 16.16
C THR A 243 4.36 4.42 15.56
N ILE A 244 4.42 3.27 16.25
CA ILE A 244 5.20 2.10 15.79
C ILE A 244 4.60 1.53 14.50
N LYS A 245 3.28 1.37 14.42
CA LYS A 245 2.57 0.92 13.21
C LYS A 245 2.89 1.82 12.03
N SER A 246 2.92 3.14 12.25
CA SER A 246 3.21 4.15 11.21
C SER A 246 4.66 4.13 10.75
N PHE A 247 5.60 3.99 11.68
CA PHE A 247 7.02 3.88 11.34
C PHE A 247 7.30 2.62 10.52
N LEU A 248 6.79 1.48 10.96
CA LEU A 248 7.01 0.21 10.29
C LEU A 248 6.39 0.20 8.88
N LEU A 249 5.17 0.71 8.73
CA LEU A 249 4.52 0.82 7.42
C LEU A 249 5.35 1.70 6.47
N SER A 250 5.84 2.83 6.98
CA SER A 250 6.65 3.77 6.21
C SER A 250 7.97 3.16 5.77
N ALA A 251 8.59 2.34 6.63
CA ALA A 251 9.85 1.67 6.31
C ALA A 251 9.63 0.64 5.22
N CYS A 252 8.57 -0.16 5.34
CA CYS A 252 8.22 -1.17 4.33
C CYS A 252 7.93 -0.52 2.98
N ILE A 253 7.11 0.53 2.95
CA ILE A 253 6.79 1.26 1.70
C ILE A 253 8.04 1.90 1.11
N TYR A 254 8.88 2.54 1.94
CA TYR A 254 10.11 3.20 1.46
C TYR A 254 11.10 2.20 0.86
N ILE A 255 11.35 1.07 1.53
CA ILE A 255 12.22 0.01 1.02
C ILE A 255 11.68 -0.53 -0.29
N LEU A 256 10.36 -0.75 -0.40
CA LEU A 256 9.74 -1.20 -1.64
C LEU A 256 9.84 -0.15 -2.76
N MET A 257 9.73 1.15 -2.46
CA MET A 257 9.98 2.21 -3.44
C MET A 257 11.40 2.10 -4.00
N VAL A 258 12.40 2.04 -3.13
CA VAL A 258 13.82 1.92 -3.52
C VAL A 258 14.09 0.61 -4.28
N PHE A 259 13.46 -0.49 -3.87
CA PHE A 259 13.52 -1.76 -4.60
C PHE A 259 13.00 -1.61 -6.04
N GLY A 260 11.91 -0.87 -6.24
CA GLY A 260 11.42 -0.51 -7.57
C GLY A 260 12.44 0.30 -8.38
N PHE A 261 13.15 1.23 -7.74
CA PHE A 261 14.22 2.00 -8.37
C PHE A 261 15.40 1.14 -8.78
N GLU A 262 15.81 0.18 -7.95
CA GLU A 262 16.89 -0.76 -8.25
C GLU A 262 16.55 -1.62 -9.49
N ILE A 263 15.34 -2.19 -9.55
CA ILE A 263 14.87 -2.93 -10.73
C ILE A 263 14.86 -2.02 -11.97
N TYR A 264 14.31 -0.82 -11.84
CA TYR A 264 14.19 0.10 -12.96
C TYR A 264 15.55 0.49 -13.51
N ARG A 265 16.48 0.87 -12.63
CA ARG A 265 17.84 1.31 -12.96
C ARG A 265 18.59 0.24 -13.72
N ASP A 266 18.61 -0.98 -13.20
CA ASP A 266 19.32 -2.10 -13.81
C ASP A 266 18.79 -2.37 -15.22
N ARG A 267 17.47 -2.42 -15.40
CA ARG A 267 16.85 -2.73 -16.69
C ARG A 267 16.84 -1.60 -17.71
N THR A 268 17.13 -0.37 -17.28
CA THR A 268 17.27 0.78 -18.16
C THR A 268 18.73 1.21 -18.34
N ASN A 269 19.68 0.47 -17.76
CA ASN A 269 21.12 0.79 -17.75
C ASN A 269 21.40 2.24 -17.29
N LYS A 270 20.61 2.74 -16.34
CA LYS A 270 20.79 4.09 -15.80
C LYS A 270 22.11 4.17 -15.03
N LYS A 271 23.01 5.03 -15.50
CA LYS A 271 24.25 5.35 -14.79
C LYS A 271 23.90 6.12 -13.51
N THR A 272 24.44 5.69 -12.38
CA THR A 272 24.26 6.34 -11.09
C THR A 272 25.62 6.72 -10.52
N GLN A 273 25.65 7.79 -9.73
CA GLN A 273 26.84 8.15 -8.93
C GLN A 273 26.98 7.28 -7.67
N LEU A 274 26.02 6.39 -7.43
CA LEU A 274 26.01 5.45 -6.31
C LEU A 274 26.82 4.17 -6.55
N ARG A 275 27.50 4.04 -7.71
CA ARG A 275 28.18 2.82 -8.16
C ARG A 275 29.25 2.28 -7.21
N ASP A 276 29.81 3.13 -6.36
CA ASP A 276 30.91 2.76 -5.45
C ASP A 276 30.43 2.28 -4.06
N TYR A 277 29.12 2.14 -3.83
CA TYR A 277 28.55 1.93 -2.48
C TYR A 277 27.41 0.91 -2.36
N LEU A 278 27.06 0.20 -3.43
CA LEU A 278 26.10 -0.92 -3.43
C LEU A 278 26.87 -2.23 -3.56
#